data_AF-A0A414CGV2-F1
#
_entry.id   AF-A0A414CGV2-F1
#
_cell.length_a   1.000
_cell.length_b   1.000
_cell.length_c   1.000
_cell.angle_alpha   90.00
_cell.angle_beta   90.00
_cell.angle_gamma   90.00
#
_symmetry.space_group_name_H-M   'P 1'
#
loop_
_entity.id
_entity.type
_entity.pdbx_description
1 polymer ?
#
loop_
_entity_poly.entity_id
_entity_poly.type
_entity_poly.pdbx_seq_one_letter_code
_entity_poly.pdbx_strand_id
1 'polypeptide(L)'
;MRKLIGILLLSLSIITLIACSKNNYQSLDGEYYLISSERNELAFTIKGDNASIEHGEADSFTINKQKNTIELTGKNIASRTEEYSFKDGVFSVDISGVKHDYYLKDSEAYNNALREFGYK
;
A
#
# COMPACT_ATOMS: atom_id res chain seq x y z
N MET A 1 -54.62 -6.95 -28.60
CA MET A 1 -53.60 -6.83 -27.54
C MET A 1 -52.99 -8.20 -27.29
N ARG A 2 -51.74 -8.46 -27.68
CA ARG A 2 -50.88 -9.63 -27.27
C ARG A 2 -49.66 -9.78 -28.21
N LYS A 3 -48.79 -8.78 -28.35
CA LYS A 3 -47.50 -8.96 -29.09
C LYS A 3 -46.33 -8.11 -28.59
N LEU A 4 -46.36 -7.60 -27.35
CA LEU A 4 -45.27 -6.75 -26.83
C LEU A 4 -44.70 -7.18 -25.47
N ILE A 5 -45.00 -8.40 -25.00
CA ILE A 5 -44.48 -8.88 -23.70
C ILE A 5 -43.18 -9.71 -23.87
N GLY A 6 -42.91 -10.25 -25.06
CA GLY A 6 -41.74 -11.12 -25.30
C GLY A 6 -40.42 -10.39 -25.55
N ILE A 7 -40.44 -9.09 -25.88
CA ILE A 7 -39.22 -8.36 -26.28
C ILE A 7 -38.55 -7.67 -25.09
N LEU A 8 -39.26 -7.44 -23.99
CA LEU A 8 -38.71 -6.74 -22.82
C LEU A 8 -37.80 -7.62 -21.94
N LEU A 9 -37.80 -8.93 -22.14
CA LEU A 9 -37.04 -9.88 -21.30
C LEU A 9 -35.67 -10.26 -21.87
N LEU A 10 -35.31 -9.81 -23.08
CA LEU A 10 -34.00 -10.10 -23.68
C LEU A 10 -32.92 -9.03 -23.40
N SER A 11 -33.26 -7.95 -22.71
CA SER A 11 -32.34 -6.83 -22.45
C SER A 11 -31.71 -6.82 -21.06
N LEU A 12 -32.01 -7.80 -20.19
CA LEU A 12 -31.51 -7.81 -18.80
C LEU A 12 -30.31 -8.74 -18.53
N SER A 13 -29.79 -9.46 -19.53
CA SER A 13 -28.83 -10.54 -19.31
C SER A 13 -27.37 -10.25 -19.68
N ILE A 14 -26.96 -8.99 -19.86
CA ILE A 14 -25.54 -8.64 -20.17
C ILE A 14 -24.85 -7.85 -19.04
N ILE A 15 -25.54 -7.56 -17.93
CA ILE A 15 -24.92 -6.82 -16.79
C ILE A 15 -24.76 -7.69 -15.54
N THR A 16 -24.63 -9.02 -15.69
CA THR A 16 -24.04 -9.82 -14.63
C THR A 16 -22.54 -9.66 -14.70
N LEU A 17 -22.09 -8.62 -13.99
CA LEU A 17 -20.77 -8.46 -13.39
C LEU A 17 -19.70 -9.31 -14.07
N ILE A 18 -18.89 -8.64 -14.91
CA ILE A 18 -17.45 -8.80 -14.75
C ILE A 18 -17.23 -8.49 -13.26
N ALA A 19 -17.34 -9.49 -12.39
CA ALA A 19 -16.56 -9.52 -11.19
C ALA A 19 -15.15 -9.53 -11.77
N CYS A 20 -14.64 -8.33 -12.07
CA CYS A 20 -13.24 -8.10 -12.27
C CYS A 20 -12.68 -8.82 -11.07
N SER A 21 -11.97 -9.92 -11.31
CA SER A 21 -11.08 -10.47 -10.34
C SER A 21 -10.23 -9.28 -9.93
N LYS A 22 -10.63 -8.60 -8.85
CA LYS A 22 -9.87 -7.55 -8.21
C LYS A 22 -8.73 -8.28 -7.52
N ASN A 23 -7.87 -8.90 -8.31
CA ASN A 23 -6.45 -8.77 -8.08
C ASN A 23 -6.11 -7.31 -8.42
N ASN A 24 -6.76 -6.37 -7.72
CA ASN A 24 -6.31 -5.01 -7.57
C ASN A 24 -5.07 -5.18 -6.73
N TYR A 25 -3.93 -5.47 -7.38
CA TYR A 25 -2.66 -5.12 -6.77
C TYR A 25 -2.71 -3.60 -6.68
N GLN A 26 -3.28 -3.10 -5.57
CA GLN A 26 -3.28 -1.69 -5.26
C GLN A 26 -1.83 -1.25 -5.38
N SER A 27 -1.59 -0.22 -6.19
CA SER A 27 -0.24 0.28 -6.33
C SER A 27 0.27 0.65 -4.94
N LEU A 28 1.47 0.18 -4.63
CA LEU A 28 2.18 0.56 -3.42
C LEU A 28 3.09 1.76 -3.69
N ASP A 29 3.13 2.27 -4.92
CA ASP A 29 4.00 3.38 -5.30
C ASP A 29 3.67 4.65 -4.52
N GLY A 30 4.71 5.31 -4.02
CA GLY A 30 4.56 6.57 -3.31
C GLY A 30 5.64 6.82 -2.26
N GLU A 31 5.53 7.98 -1.63
CA GLU A 31 6.36 8.43 -0.51
C GLU A 31 5.69 8.01 0.80
N TYR A 32 6.43 7.36 1.69
CA TYR A 32 5.91 6.84 2.96
C TYR A 32 6.59 7.52 4.15
N TYR A 33 5.78 8.05 5.05
CA TYR A 33 6.25 8.84 6.19
C TYR A 33 6.10 8.08 7.49
N LEU A 34 7.10 8.18 8.37
CA LEU A 34 6.95 7.83 9.77
C LEU A 34 6.46 9.07 10.52
N ILE A 35 5.22 9.00 11.03
CA ILE A 35 4.58 10.11 11.75
C ILE A 35 4.28 9.68 13.19
N SER A 36 4.76 10.47 14.14
CA SER A 36 4.61 10.28 15.59
C SER A 36 4.72 11.64 16.30
N SER A 37 4.58 11.70 17.62
CA SER A 37 4.77 12.95 18.38
C SER A 37 6.16 13.56 18.22
N GLU A 38 7.17 12.73 17.93
CA GLU A 38 8.57 13.13 17.87
C GLU A 38 9.08 13.35 16.44
N ARG A 39 8.38 12.83 15.42
CA ARG A 39 8.90 12.70 14.05
C ARG A 39 7.79 12.80 13.02
N ASN A 40 8.07 13.53 11.95
CA ASN A 40 7.33 13.51 10.69
C ASN A 40 8.36 13.55 9.57
N GLU A 41 8.82 12.37 9.16
CA GLU A 41 9.94 12.22 8.23
C GLU A 41 9.61 11.22 7.12
N LEU A 42 10.12 11.49 5.92
CA LEU A 42 10.09 10.55 4.82
C LEU A 42 10.97 9.35 5.20
N ALA A 43 10.38 8.16 5.27
CA ALA A 43 11.10 6.95 5.65
C ALA A 43 11.63 6.22 4.41
N PHE A 44 10.77 6.05 3.39
CA PHE A 44 11.12 5.40 2.14
C PHE A 44 10.19 5.80 1.00
N THR A 45 10.65 5.56 -0.23
CA THR A 45 9.86 5.76 -1.45
C THR A 45 9.76 4.45 -2.22
N ILE A 46 8.54 3.99 -2.52
CA ILE A 46 8.28 2.80 -3.34
C ILE A 46 8.07 3.22 -4.80
N LYS A 47 8.73 2.52 -5.72
CA LYS A 47 8.53 2.61 -7.18
C LYS A 47 8.53 1.19 -7.79
N GLY A 48 7.34 0.74 -8.19
CA GLY A 48 7.12 -0.61 -8.69
C GLY A 48 7.24 -1.66 -7.58
N ASP A 49 8.30 -2.46 -7.65
CA ASP A 49 8.63 -3.51 -6.68
C ASP A 49 9.90 -3.18 -5.88
N ASN A 50 10.46 -1.97 -6.03
CA ASN A 50 11.64 -1.52 -5.33
C ASN A 50 11.32 -0.32 -4.43
N ALA A 51 12.06 -0.19 -3.34
CA ALA A 51 11.97 0.95 -2.45
C ALA A 51 13.35 1.45 -2.05
N SER A 52 13.53 2.77 -2.00
CA SER A 52 14.72 3.42 -1.42
C SER A 52 14.40 3.86 -0.01
N ILE A 53 15.27 3.54 0.95
CA ILE A 53 15.16 3.99 2.34
C ILE A 53 15.98 5.27 2.51
N GLU A 54 15.42 6.28 3.18
CA GLU A 54 16.12 7.55 3.41
C GLU A 54 17.16 7.42 4.54
N HIS A 55 16.78 6.77 5.64
CA HIS A 55 17.59 6.65 6.85
C HIS A 55 17.44 5.25 7.48
N GLY A 56 18.57 4.63 7.83
CA GLY A 56 18.59 3.31 8.46
C GLY A 56 19.86 2.53 8.13
N GLU A 57 19.91 1.28 8.59
CA GLU A 57 21.01 0.36 8.25
C GLU A 57 20.84 -0.25 6.84
N ALA A 58 19.59 -0.47 6.42
CA ALA A 58 19.24 -0.90 5.08
C ALA A 58 19.16 0.31 4.14
N ASP A 59 19.66 0.14 2.92
CA ASP A 59 19.62 1.19 1.89
C ASP A 59 18.32 1.10 1.06
N SER A 60 17.76 -0.10 0.91
CA SER A 60 16.60 -0.35 0.06
C SER A 60 15.88 -1.65 0.44
N PHE A 61 14.70 -1.85 -0.14
CA PHE A 61 14.07 -3.18 -0.15
C PHE A 61 13.38 -3.48 -1.48
N THR A 62 13.23 -4.78 -1.77
CA THR A 62 12.34 -5.27 -2.84
C THR A 62 11.06 -5.83 -2.25
N ILE A 63 9.95 -5.76 -3.00
CA ILE A 63 8.62 -6.16 -2.52
C ILE A 63 8.14 -7.41 -3.26
N ASN A 64 7.76 -8.42 -2.49
CA ASN A 64 7.01 -9.56 -2.99
C ASN A 64 5.52 -9.40 -2.63
N LYS A 65 4.73 -8.86 -3.57
CA LYS A 65 3.27 -8.63 -3.40
C LYS A 65 2.44 -9.91 -3.29
N GLN A 66 2.96 -11.05 -3.71
CA GLN A 66 2.23 -12.34 -3.61
C GLN A 66 2.38 -12.95 -2.21
N LYS A 67 3.52 -12.73 -1.57
CA LYS A 67 3.85 -13.27 -0.25
C LYS A 67 3.66 -12.25 0.88
N ASN A 68 3.40 -10.99 0.53
CA ASN A 68 3.38 -9.87 1.48
C ASN A 68 4.69 -9.77 2.28
N THR A 69 5.82 -9.92 1.60
CA THR A 69 7.15 -9.78 2.20
C THR A 69 7.96 -8.70 1.50
N ILE A 70 8.88 -8.09 2.24
CA ILE A 70 9.97 -7.29 1.68
C ILE A 70 11.31 -7.99 1.92
N GLU A 71 12.28 -7.77 1.05
CA GLU A 71 13.68 -8.13 1.30
C GLU A 71 14.52 -6.86 1.43
N LEU A 72 14.96 -6.57 2.64
CA LEU A 72 15.85 -5.46 2.99
C LEU A 72 17.27 -5.78 2.51
N THR A 73 17.91 -4.79 1.89
CA THR A 73 19.29 -4.89 1.43
C THR A 73 20.02 -3.57 1.69
N GLY A 74 21.33 -3.66 1.86
CA GLY A 74 22.18 -2.49 2.04
C GLY A 74 23.64 -2.88 2.02
N LYS A 75 24.52 -1.89 1.88
CA LYS A 75 25.97 -2.09 1.73
C LYS A 75 26.61 -2.80 2.93
N ASN A 76 26.09 -2.55 4.14
CA ASN A 76 26.69 -2.98 5.40
C ASN A 76 25.81 -3.94 6.20
N ILE A 77 24.77 -4.52 5.59
CA ILE A 77 23.86 -5.47 6.25
C ILE A 77 23.72 -6.77 5.45
N ALA A 78 23.47 -7.87 6.15
CA ALA A 78 22.96 -9.07 5.51
C ALA A 78 21.51 -8.84 5.06
N SER A 79 21.10 -9.46 3.95
CA SER A 79 19.70 -9.33 3.53
C SER A 79 18.77 -9.97 4.55
N ARG A 80 17.62 -9.35 4.76
CA ARG A 80 16.62 -9.76 5.74
C ARG A 80 15.23 -9.69 5.11
N THR A 81 14.47 -10.76 5.24
CA THR A 81 13.08 -10.82 4.74
C THR A 81 12.12 -10.54 5.88
N GLU A 82 11.21 -9.59 5.68
CA GLU A 82 10.23 -9.17 6.67
C GLU A 82 8.82 -9.20 6.07
N GLU A 83 7.83 -9.57 6.87
CA GLU A 83 6.43 -9.53 6.46
C GLU A 83 5.90 -8.09 6.57
N TYR A 84 5.12 -7.67 5.57
CA TYR A 84 4.41 -6.40 5.61
C TYR A 84 2.91 -6.59 5.51
N SER A 85 2.17 -5.59 6.00
CA SER A 85 0.76 -5.42 5.68
C SER A 85 0.54 -4.05 5.06
N PHE A 86 -0.36 -3.97 4.08
CA PHE A 86 -0.78 -2.70 3.52
C PHE A 86 -2.30 -2.59 3.54
N LYS A 87 -2.81 -1.54 4.19
CA LYS A 87 -4.25 -1.28 4.29
C LYS A 87 -4.51 0.21 4.40
N ASP A 88 -5.43 0.72 3.59
CA ASP A 88 -5.93 2.10 3.65
C ASP A 88 -4.83 3.19 3.68
N GLY A 89 -3.73 2.95 2.95
CA GLY A 89 -2.58 3.87 2.87
C GLY A 89 -1.55 3.70 4.00
N VAL A 90 -1.71 2.71 4.87
CA VAL A 90 -0.74 2.37 5.92
C VAL A 90 0.05 1.13 5.51
N PHE A 91 1.37 1.27 5.44
CA PHE A 91 2.32 0.19 5.22
C PHE A 91 3.00 -0.17 6.54
N SER A 92 2.72 -1.35 7.09
CA SER A 92 3.24 -1.76 8.40
C SER A 92 4.30 -2.83 8.24
N VAL A 93 5.53 -2.57 8.66
CA VAL A 93 6.68 -3.46 8.46
C VAL A 93 7.79 -3.19 9.48
N ASP A 94 8.66 -4.17 9.70
CA ASP A 94 9.91 -4.00 10.44
C ASP A 94 11.05 -3.64 9.48
N ILE A 95 11.53 -2.40 9.50
CA ILE A 95 12.71 -1.99 8.72
C ILE A 95 13.96 -1.92 9.61
N SER A 96 13.80 -1.53 10.88
CA SER A 96 14.90 -1.16 11.80
C SER A 96 15.02 -2.07 13.04
N GLY A 97 14.40 -3.24 13.04
CA GLY A 97 14.29 -4.15 14.18
C GLY A 97 13.04 -3.92 15.05
N VAL A 98 12.18 -2.98 14.65
CA VAL A 98 10.88 -2.73 15.26
C VAL A 98 9.86 -2.51 14.16
N LYS A 99 8.67 -3.10 14.31
CA LYS A 99 7.55 -2.90 13.40
C LYS A 99 6.96 -1.51 13.59
N HIS A 100 6.88 -0.74 12.51
CA HIS A 100 6.27 0.58 12.47
C HIS A 100 5.18 0.66 11.41
N ASP A 101 4.27 1.63 11.60
CA ASP A 101 3.30 2.05 10.59
C ASP A 101 3.86 3.24 9.82
N TYR A 102 3.90 3.10 8.50
CA TYR A 102 4.35 4.13 7.58
C TYR A 102 3.18 4.59 6.71
N TYR A 103 2.97 5.90 6.66
CA TYR A 103 1.79 6.51 6.05
C TYR A 103 2.12 6.98 4.63
N LEU A 104 1.40 6.44 3.65
CA LEU A 104 1.46 6.88 2.26
C LEU A 104 1.02 8.35 2.18
N LYS A 105 1.89 9.21 1.65
CA LYS A 105 1.63 10.63 1.49
C LYS A 105 0.29 10.89 0.79
N ASP A 106 -0.39 11.94 1.24
CA ASP A 106 -1.72 12.38 0.76
C ASP A 106 -2.87 11.38 0.98
N SER A 107 -2.62 10.22 1.60
CA SER A 107 -3.68 9.29 2.01
C SER A 107 -4.52 9.85 3.17
N GLU A 108 -5.71 9.27 3.38
CA GLU A 108 -6.53 9.62 4.54
C GLU A 108 -5.80 9.31 5.85
N ALA A 109 -5.13 8.15 5.95
CA ALA A 109 -4.36 7.77 7.12
C ALA A 109 -3.20 8.75 7.41
N TYR A 110 -2.50 9.21 6.37
CA TYR A 110 -1.47 10.25 6.50
C TYR A 110 -2.03 11.55 7.07
N ASN A 111 -3.12 12.06 6.49
CA ASN A 111 -3.76 13.29 6.97
C ASN A 111 -4.34 13.14 8.40
N ASN A 112 -4.77 11.94 8.77
CA ASN A 112 -5.22 11.63 10.13
C ASN A 112 -4.06 11.68 11.12
N ALA A 113 -2.94 11.01 10.80
CA ALA A 113 -1.75 10.99 11.64
C ALA A 113 -1.17 12.41 11.83
N LEU A 114 -1.12 13.23 10.77
CA LEU A 114 -0.69 14.63 10.90
C LEU A 114 -1.54 15.39 11.93
N ARG A 115 -2.88 15.29 11.84
CA ARG A 115 -3.79 15.94 12.78
C ARG A 115 -3.65 15.41 14.21
N GLU A 116 -3.49 14.10 14.37
CA GLU A 116 -3.32 13.45 15.68
C GLU A 116 -2.07 13.94 16.39
N PHE A 117 -0.95 14.05 15.67
CA PHE A 117 0.33 14.48 16.24
C PHE A 117 0.58 16.00 16.17
N GLY A 118 -0.41 16.78 15.72
CA GLY A 118 -0.35 18.25 15.73
C GLY A 118 0.51 18.87 14.62
N TYR A 119 0.78 18.13 13.55
CA TYR A 119 1.41 18.66 12.34
C TYR A 119 0.37 19.43 11.50
N LYS A 120 0.79 20.58 10.96
CA LYS A 120 -0.05 21.50 10.18
C LYS A 120 0.03 21.24 8.68
#